data_AF-A0A1V5KPF3-F1
#
_entry.id   AF-A0A1V5KPF3-F1
#
_cell.length_a   1.000
_cell.length_b   1.000
_cell.length_c   1.000
_cell.angle_alpha   90.00
_cell.angle_beta   90.00
_cell.angle_gamma   90.00
#
_symmetry.space_group_name_H-M   'P 1'
#
loop_
_entity.id
_entity.type
_entity.pdbx_description
1 polymer ?
#
loop_
_entity_poly.entity_id
_entity_poly.type
_entity_poly.pdbx_seq_one_letter_code
_entity_poly.pdbx_strand_id
1 'polypeptide(L)'
;MNLVYRHLAHDLPVAVIQFLKSPEGHPDGDRLFLGKLSSMGLPVEVRTLGTGCSWNRPDEDAARQAAADAWEFALRLLQAGKHRLVVLDELHIAIFQGMLDPDDVLAGIQSRHPETHVVTTGRYAPMSMMEEADLVTEMKLIRHPHERHVPAQMGIEY
;
A
#
# COMPACT_ATOMS: atom_id res chain seq x y z
N MET A 1 -4.97 -7.74 1.23
CA MET A 1 -5.33 -7.80 2.66
C MET A 1 -5.30 -9.18 3.33
N ASN A 2 -5.54 -10.31 2.65
CA ASN A 2 -5.59 -11.63 3.33
C ASN A 2 -4.34 -11.97 4.16
N LEU A 3 -3.13 -11.61 3.68
CA LEU A 3 -1.88 -11.81 4.43
C LEU A 3 -1.84 -11.05 5.77
N VAL A 4 -2.45 -9.86 5.84
CA VAL A 4 -2.55 -9.07 7.07
C VAL A 4 -3.32 -9.85 8.13
N TYR A 5 -4.49 -10.39 7.77
CA TYR A 5 -5.30 -11.17 8.71
C TYR A 5 -4.62 -12.45 9.16
N ARG A 6 -3.89 -13.14 8.28
CA ARG A 6 -3.11 -14.32 8.64
C ARG A 6 -2.02 -14.00 9.65
N HIS A 7 -1.32 -12.88 9.50
CA HIS A 7 -0.31 -12.44 10.49
C HIS A 7 -0.95 -12.07 11.82
N LEU A 8 -2.03 -11.27 11.77
CA LEU A 8 -2.73 -10.83 12.98
C LEU A 8 -3.35 -11.99 13.77
N ALA A 9 -3.81 -13.05 13.09
CA ALA A 9 -4.30 -14.26 13.75
C ALA A 9 -3.21 -15.02 14.54
N HIS A 10 -1.94 -14.71 14.31
CA HIS A 10 -0.79 -15.27 15.02
C HIS A 10 -0.06 -14.22 15.87
N ASP A 11 -0.72 -13.09 16.17
CA ASP A 11 -0.17 -11.98 16.96
C ASP A 11 1.14 -11.40 16.37
N LEU A 12 1.36 -11.58 15.07
CA LEU A 12 2.53 -11.07 14.38
C LEU A 12 2.29 -9.61 13.95
N PRO A 13 3.18 -8.66 14.29
CA PRO A 13 2.96 -7.25 13.99
C PRO A 13 2.96 -6.94 12.50
N VAL A 14 2.02 -6.11 12.06
CA VAL A 14 1.83 -5.71 10.66
C VAL A 14 1.78 -4.20 10.52
N ALA A 15 2.39 -3.68 9.46
CA ALA A 15 2.17 -2.30 9.01
C ALA A 15 1.54 -2.27 7.61
N VAL A 16 0.59 -1.37 7.41
CA VAL A 16 -0.04 -1.08 6.10
C VAL A 16 0.11 0.40 5.79
N ILE A 17 0.83 0.70 4.72
CA ILE A 17 1.04 2.04 4.20
C ILE A 17 0.27 2.14 2.89
N GLN A 18 -0.71 3.04 2.83
CA GLN A 18 -1.50 3.30 1.62
C GLN A 18 -0.97 4.55 0.92
N PHE A 19 -0.40 4.37 -0.26
CA PHE A 19 0.00 5.46 -1.14
C PHE A 19 -1.21 6.05 -1.84
N LEU A 20 -1.09 7.31 -2.28
CA LEU A 20 -2.08 8.06 -3.08
C LEU A 20 -3.41 8.38 -2.39
N LYS A 21 -3.86 7.60 -1.41
CA LYS A 21 -5.11 7.82 -0.69
C LYS A 21 -4.96 9.03 0.26
N SER A 22 -5.96 9.91 0.28
CA SER A 22 -5.96 11.09 1.16
C SER A 22 -6.44 10.73 2.57
N PRO A 23 -5.75 11.18 3.63
CA PRO A 23 -6.22 11.07 5.01
C PRO A 23 -7.58 11.73 5.26
N GLU A 24 -7.83 12.85 4.58
CA GLU A 24 -9.04 13.68 4.63
C GLU A 24 -10.17 13.14 3.74
N GLY A 25 -9.84 12.25 2.81
CA GLY A 25 -10.79 11.58 1.95
C GLY A 25 -11.69 10.58 2.69
N HIS A 26 -12.72 10.09 2.00
CA HIS A 26 -13.56 9.02 2.53
C HIS A 26 -12.68 7.79 2.80
N PRO A 27 -12.65 7.26 4.04
CA PRO A 27 -11.85 6.10 4.35
C PRO A 27 -12.38 4.87 3.60
N ASP A 28 -11.47 4.09 3.01
CA ASP A 28 -11.84 2.75 2.56
C ASP A 28 -12.10 1.81 3.75
N GLY A 29 -12.81 0.73 3.48
CA GLY A 29 -13.15 -0.29 4.47
C GLY A 29 -11.93 -0.91 5.16
N ASP A 30 -10.79 -1.00 4.46
CA ASP A 30 -9.55 -1.51 5.02
C ASP A 30 -8.99 -0.57 6.09
N ARG A 31 -8.87 0.73 5.80
CA ARG A 31 -8.45 1.75 6.76
C ARG A 31 -9.36 1.77 7.98
N LEU A 32 -10.68 1.73 7.77
CA LEU A 32 -11.66 1.70 8.85
C LEU A 32 -11.46 0.47 9.74
N PHE A 33 -11.34 -0.71 9.14
CA PHE A 33 -11.28 -1.96 9.89
C PHE A 33 -9.94 -2.14 10.59
N LEU A 34 -8.82 -1.86 9.92
CA LEU A 34 -7.49 -1.90 10.55
C LEU A 34 -7.37 -0.89 11.68
N GLY A 35 -7.97 0.31 11.55
CA GLY A 35 -8.04 1.28 12.64
C GLY A 35 -8.82 0.74 13.86
N LYS A 36 -9.95 0.05 13.64
CA LYS A 36 -10.69 -0.63 14.72
C LYS A 36 -9.84 -1.71 15.38
N LEU A 37 -9.17 -2.57 14.61
CA LEU A 37 -8.31 -3.62 15.15
C LEU A 37 -7.16 -3.05 15.99
N SER A 38 -6.53 -1.97 15.51
CA SER A 38 -5.49 -1.24 16.25
C SER A 38 -6.05 -0.70 17.58
N SER A 39 -7.25 -0.11 17.58
CA SER A 39 -7.90 0.37 18.81
C SER A 39 -8.30 -0.74 19.80
N MET A 40 -8.45 -1.97 19.31
CA MET A 40 -8.69 -3.17 20.12
C MET A 40 -7.39 -3.80 20.66
N GLY A 41 -6.22 -3.22 20.34
CA GLY A 41 -4.92 -3.68 20.82
C GLY A 41 -4.26 -4.75 19.95
N LEU A 42 -4.79 -5.03 18.74
CA LEU A 42 -4.08 -5.90 17.80
C LEU A 42 -2.82 -5.19 17.27
N PRO A 43 -1.74 -5.93 16.98
CA PRO A 43 -0.46 -5.36 16.57
C PRO A 43 -0.49 -4.92 15.10
N VAL A 44 -1.32 -3.93 14.78
CA VAL A 44 -1.43 -3.36 13.44
C VAL A 44 -1.29 -1.85 13.45
N GLU A 45 -0.41 -1.37 12.56
CA GLU A 45 -0.27 0.05 12.23
C GLU A 45 -0.81 0.29 10.82
N VAL A 46 -1.71 1.26 10.66
CA VAL A 46 -2.19 1.71 9.35
C VAL A 46 -1.88 3.20 9.17
N ARG A 47 -1.31 3.54 8.01
CA ARG A 47 -1.01 4.91 7.61
C ARG A 47 -1.50 5.13 6.19
N THR A 48 -2.30 6.16 6.02
CA THR A 48 -2.75 6.63 4.71
C THR A 48 -2.01 7.92 4.44
N LEU A 49 -1.15 7.92 3.41
CA LEU A 49 -0.24 9.01 3.12
C LEU A 49 -0.33 9.29 1.61
N GLY A 50 -1.01 10.38 1.27
CA GLY A 50 -1.30 10.74 -0.11
C GLY A 50 -2.25 11.94 -0.19
N THR A 51 -2.49 12.42 -1.40
CA THR A 51 -3.33 13.60 -1.67
C THR A 51 -4.72 13.26 -2.21
N GLY A 52 -5.04 11.97 -2.34
CA GLY A 52 -6.27 11.47 -2.94
C GLY A 52 -6.07 10.95 -4.37
N CYS A 53 -7.04 10.16 -4.85
CA CYS A 53 -6.99 9.61 -6.21
C CYS A 53 -7.19 10.74 -7.23
N SER A 54 -6.16 11.01 -8.02
CA SER A 54 -5.88 12.25 -8.77
C SER A 54 -6.60 12.40 -10.12
N TRP A 55 -7.83 11.92 -10.26
CA TRP A 55 -8.56 12.11 -11.53
C TRP A 55 -8.92 13.59 -11.79
N ASN A 56 -8.98 14.41 -10.74
CA ASN A 56 -8.96 15.88 -10.83
C ASN A 56 -7.59 16.37 -10.37
N ARG A 57 -6.79 16.90 -11.30
CA ARG A 57 -5.39 17.37 -11.14
C ARG A 57 -5.07 17.90 -9.72
N PRO A 58 -4.36 17.14 -8.88
CA PRO A 58 -3.71 17.68 -7.71
C PRO A 58 -2.48 18.49 -8.12
N ASP A 59 -2.02 19.33 -7.21
CA ASP A 59 -0.66 19.86 -7.22
C ASP A 59 0.34 18.69 -7.30
N GLU A 60 1.03 18.55 -8.44
CA GLU A 60 1.94 17.45 -8.72
C GLU A 60 3.12 17.43 -7.74
N ASP A 61 3.57 18.59 -7.28
CA ASP A 61 4.65 18.69 -6.31
C ASP A 61 4.18 18.25 -4.92
N ALA A 62 2.96 18.61 -4.53
CA ALA A 62 2.36 18.11 -3.29
C ALA A 62 2.15 16.59 -3.32
N ALA A 63 1.73 16.03 -4.46
CA ALA A 63 1.59 14.58 -4.62
C ALA A 63 2.94 13.86 -4.55
N ARG A 64 3.97 14.40 -5.22
CA ARG A 64 5.34 13.87 -5.15
C ARG A 64 5.89 13.91 -3.73
N GLN A 65 5.70 15.03 -3.02
CA GLN A 65 6.15 15.16 -1.64
C GLN A 65 5.42 14.16 -0.73
N ALA A 66 4.10 14.02 -0.85
CA ALA A 66 3.34 13.06 -0.05
C ALA A 66 3.78 11.61 -0.30
N ALA A 67 4.10 11.26 -1.55
CA ALA A 67 4.66 9.95 -1.89
C ALA A 67 6.06 9.74 -1.30
N ALA A 68 6.92 10.77 -1.34
CA ALA A 68 8.25 10.74 -0.72
C ALA A 68 8.16 10.56 0.81
N ASP A 69 7.28 11.29 1.48
CA ASP A 69 7.04 11.17 2.92
C ASP A 69 6.51 9.78 3.29
N ALA A 70 5.59 9.24 2.48
CA ALA A 70 5.07 7.89 2.63
C ALA A 70 6.18 6.84 2.47
N TRP A 71 7.06 7.04 1.50
CA TRP A 71 8.19 6.17 1.25
C TRP A 71 9.23 6.23 2.37
N GLU A 72 9.60 7.41 2.86
CA GLU A 72 10.52 7.56 3.99
C GLU A 72 9.96 6.87 5.25
N PHE A 73 8.67 7.05 5.52
CA PHE A 73 7.99 6.37 6.61
C PHE A 73 8.05 4.84 6.43
N ALA A 74 7.72 4.33 5.24
CA ALA A 74 7.77 2.91 4.92
C ALA A 74 9.18 2.33 5.08
N LEU A 75 10.21 3.03 4.60
CA LEU A 75 11.61 2.60 4.69
C LEU A 75 12.05 2.43 6.13
N ARG A 76 11.67 3.35 7.03
CA ARG A 76 11.93 3.21 8.46
C ARG A 76 11.27 1.96 9.04
N LEU A 77 10.04 1.65 8.65
CA LEU A 77 9.35 0.45 9.14
C LEU A 77 9.98 -0.85 8.60
N LEU A 78 10.39 -0.85 7.34
CA LEU A 78 11.07 -1.97 6.70
C LEU A 78 12.38 -2.33 7.42
N GLN A 79 13.16 -1.32 7.81
CA GLN A 79 14.47 -1.49 8.45
C GLN A 79 14.38 -1.74 9.96
N ALA A 80 13.31 -1.29 10.63
CA ALA A 80 13.22 -1.35 12.10
C ALA A 80 13.10 -2.76 12.70
N GLY A 81 12.74 -3.78 11.92
CA GLY A 81 12.55 -5.16 12.40
C GLY A 81 11.37 -5.34 13.38
N LYS A 82 10.50 -4.32 13.52
CA LYS A 82 9.35 -4.35 14.44
C LYS A 82 8.09 -4.99 13.85
N HIS A 83 8.00 -5.05 12.51
CA HIS A 83 6.87 -5.59 11.78
C HIS A 83 7.29 -6.82 11.02
N ARG A 84 6.54 -7.92 11.16
CA ARG A 84 6.76 -9.16 10.40
C ARG A 84 6.27 -9.05 8.96
N LEU A 85 5.30 -8.17 8.73
CA LEU A 85 4.77 -7.84 7.41
C LEU A 85 4.62 -6.32 7.26
N VAL A 86 5.13 -5.78 6.14
CA VAL A 86 4.87 -4.42 5.70
C VAL A 86 4.17 -4.46 4.34
N VAL A 87 2.97 -3.90 4.25
CA VAL A 87 2.20 -3.78 3.00
C VAL A 87 2.32 -2.35 2.49
N LEU A 88 2.79 -2.21 1.25
CA LEU A 88 2.92 -0.95 0.52
C LEU A 88 1.81 -0.92 -0.55
N ASP A 89 0.63 -0.47 -0.13
CA ASP A 89 -0.58 -0.47 -0.94
C ASP A 89 -0.57 0.66 -1.96
N GLU A 90 -0.80 0.34 -3.24
CA GLU A 90 -0.78 1.24 -4.40
C GLU A 90 0.59 1.90 -4.70
N LEU A 91 1.67 1.33 -4.18
CA LEU A 91 3.05 1.79 -4.45
C LEU A 91 3.37 1.82 -5.94
N HIS A 92 2.95 0.81 -6.70
CA HIS A 92 3.26 0.72 -8.13
C HIS A 92 2.67 1.90 -8.91
N ILE A 93 1.50 2.42 -8.50
CA ILE A 93 0.88 3.57 -9.16
C ILE A 93 1.67 4.84 -8.83
N ALA A 94 2.17 5.01 -7.60
CA ALA A 94 3.02 6.14 -7.25
C ALA A 94 4.32 6.18 -8.08
N ILE A 95 4.95 5.01 -8.30
CA ILE A 95 6.12 4.87 -9.18
C ILE A 95 5.74 5.17 -10.63
N PHE A 96 4.64 4.57 -11.13
CA PHE A 96 4.17 4.77 -12.50
C PHE A 96 3.86 6.24 -12.83
N GLN A 97 3.36 7.01 -11.85
CA GLN A 97 3.11 8.44 -11.98
C GLN A 97 4.38 9.31 -11.83
N GLY A 98 5.57 8.71 -11.71
CA GLY A 98 6.84 9.42 -11.60
C GLY A 98 7.03 10.14 -10.25
N MET A 99 6.32 9.72 -9.21
CA MET A 99 6.46 10.30 -7.88
C MET A 99 7.64 9.71 -7.10
N LEU A 100 8.02 8.46 -7.43
CA LEU A 100 9.10 7.71 -6.80
C LEU A 100 9.94 7.04 -7.89
N ASP A 101 11.25 6.96 -7.65
CA ASP A 101 12.16 6.22 -8.51
C ASP A 101 12.10 4.71 -8.18
N PRO A 102 11.91 3.82 -9.17
CA PRO A 102 11.79 2.38 -8.92
C PRO A 102 13.07 1.75 -8.36
N ASP A 103 14.24 2.23 -8.75
CA ASP A 103 15.52 1.65 -8.33
C ASP A 103 15.83 2.05 -6.88
N ASP A 104 15.54 3.29 -6.49
CA ASP A 104 15.63 3.75 -5.10
C ASP A 104 14.65 2.96 -4.19
N VAL A 105 13.42 2.73 -4.68
CA VAL A 105 12.42 1.94 -3.95
C VAL A 105 12.88 0.49 -3.77
N LEU A 106 13.36 -0.13 -4.84
CA LEU A 106 13.85 -1.50 -4.82
C LEU A 106 15.04 -1.65 -3.86
N ALA A 107 16.02 -0.74 -3.92
CA ALA A 107 17.16 -0.73 -3.00
C ALA A 107 16.71 -0.61 -1.54
N GLY A 108 15.73 0.25 -1.25
CA GLY A 108 15.14 0.36 0.08
C GLY A 108 14.45 -0.93 0.55
N ILE A 109 13.68 -1.59 -0.31
CA ILE A 109 13.05 -2.89 -0.01
C ILE A 109 14.10 -3.98 0.25
N GLN A 110 15.19 -4.00 -0.50
CA GLN A 110 16.29 -4.94 -0.30
C GLN A 110 17.06 -4.69 1.01
N SER A 111 17.08 -3.44 1.50
CA SER A 111 17.69 -3.06 2.78
C SER A 111 16.85 -3.41 4.03
N ARG A 112 15.67 -4.00 3.86
CA ARG A 112 14.76 -4.33 4.97
C ARG A 112 15.41 -5.28 5.97
N HIS A 113 14.84 -5.32 7.17
CA HIS A 113 15.22 -6.33 8.16
C HIS A 113 14.92 -7.75 7.63
N PRO A 114 15.80 -8.76 7.80
CA PRO A 114 15.66 -10.08 7.18
C PRO A 114 14.37 -10.83 7.54
N GLU A 115 13.82 -10.53 8.71
CA GLU A 115 12.58 -11.13 9.21
C GLU A 115 11.30 -10.41 8.79
N THR A 116 11.41 -9.31 8.03
CA THR A 116 10.29 -8.52 7.53
C THR A 116 9.91 -8.99 6.12
N HIS A 117 8.68 -9.46 5.96
CA HIS A 117 8.07 -9.65 4.65
C HIS A 117 7.53 -8.34 4.10
N VAL A 118 7.61 -8.16 2.77
CA VAL A 118 7.12 -6.97 2.07
C VAL A 118 6.13 -7.40 1.01
N VAL A 119 5.01 -6.69 0.93
CA VAL A 119 4.02 -6.85 -0.13
C VAL A 119 3.80 -5.50 -0.78
N THR A 120 3.99 -5.41 -2.09
CA THR A 120 3.70 -4.22 -2.87
C THR A 120 2.46 -4.48 -3.73
N THR A 121 1.59 -3.48 -3.89
CA THR A 121 0.38 -3.61 -4.70
C THR A 121 0.24 -2.42 -5.66
N GLY A 122 -0.75 -2.55 -6.55
CA GLY A 122 -1.08 -1.55 -7.56
C GLY A 122 -0.79 -2.04 -8.97
N ARG A 123 -1.35 -1.33 -9.94
CA ARG A 123 -1.14 -1.60 -11.37
C ARG A 123 0.24 -1.12 -11.80
N TYR A 124 0.73 -1.66 -12.92
CA TYR A 124 1.99 -1.23 -13.56
C TYR A 124 3.22 -1.46 -12.67
N ALA A 125 3.30 -2.63 -12.04
CA ALA A 125 4.50 -3.04 -11.30
C ALA A 125 5.76 -2.89 -12.17
N PRO A 126 6.81 -2.20 -11.70
CA PRO A 126 8.06 -2.06 -12.44
C PRO A 126 8.71 -3.42 -12.71
N MET A 127 9.31 -3.61 -13.89
CA MET A 127 9.95 -4.88 -14.26
C MET A 127 11.07 -5.25 -13.27
N SER A 128 11.91 -4.29 -12.90
CA SER A 128 13.00 -4.50 -11.93
C SER A 128 12.50 -5.04 -10.59
N MET A 129 11.37 -4.55 -10.10
CA MET A 129 10.75 -5.05 -8.87
C MET A 129 10.14 -6.45 -9.05
N MET A 130 9.56 -6.75 -10.22
CA MET A 130 9.00 -8.08 -10.50
C MET A 130 10.07 -9.15 -10.62
N GLU A 131 11.24 -8.82 -11.20
CA GLU A 131 12.37 -9.75 -11.36
C GLU A 131 12.98 -10.16 -10.02
N GLU A 132 13.00 -9.24 -9.04
CA GLU A 132 13.56 -9.47 -7.70
C GLU A 132 12.54 -10.04 -6.70
N ALA A 133 11.25 -10.08 -7.05
CA ALA A 133 10.21 -10.55 -6.14
C ALA A 133 10.18 -12.08 -6.03
N ASP A 134 10.15 -12.59 -4.80
CA ASP A 134 10.00 -14.03 -4.53
C ASP A 134 8.67 -14.60 -5.06
N LEU A 135 7.62 -13.76 -5.11
CA LEU A 135 6.29 -14.11 -5.58
C LEU A 135 5.64 -12.93 -6.30
N VAL A 136 5.20 -13.17 -7.54
CA VAL A 136 4.40 -12.23 -8.32
C VAL A 136 3.05 -12.86 -8.64
N THR A 137 1.96 -12.12 -8.43
CA THR A 137 0.60 -12.51 -8.82
C THR A 137 -0.04 -11.40 -9.64
N GLU A 138 -0.51 -11.73 -10.83
CA GLU A 138 -1.19 -10.79 -11.73
C GLU A 138 -2.71 -11.00 -11.69
N MET A 139 -3.46 -9.94 -11.35
CA MET A 139 -4.92 -9.94 -11.45
C MET A 139 -5.35 -9.40 -12.82
N LYS A 140 -5.80 -10.29 -13.72
CA LYS A 140 -6.34 -9.91 -15.03
C LYS A 140 -7.83 -9.62 -14.95
N LEU A 141 -8.24 -8.46 -15.47
CA LEU A 141 -9.65 -8.12 -15.56
C LEU A 141 -10.32 -8.93 -16.68
N ILE A 142 -11.13 -9.93 -16.30
CA ILE A 142 -11.92 -10.72 -17.26
C ILE A 142 -13.32 -10.11 -17.48
N ARG A 143 -13.88 -9.50 -16.43
CA ARG A 143 -15.18 -8.80 -16.44
C ARG A 143 -15.30 -7.89 -15.23
N HIS A 144 -15.97 -6.75 -15.35
CA HIS A 144 -16.26 -5.86 -14.22
C HIS A 144 -17.73 -5.39 -14.21
N PRO A 145 -18.42 -5.29 -13.05
CA PRO A 145 -19.74 -4.67 -12.97
C PRO A 145 -19.80 -3.24 -13.53
N HIS A 146 -18.69 -2.50 -13.44
CA HIS A 146 -18.53 -1.17 -14.02
C HIS A 146 -18.76 -1.14 -15.54
N GLU A 147 -18.45 -2.21 -16.28
CA GLU A 147 -18.74 -2.32 -17.73
C GLU A 147 -20.25 -2.27 -18.01
N ARG A 148 -21.07 -2.56 -16.99
CA ARG A 148 -22.53 -2.46 -17.02
C ARG A 148 -23.05 -1.25 -16.23
N HIS A 149 -22.19 -0.26 -15.97
CA HIS A 149 -22.51 0.96 -15.25
C HIS A 149 -23.03 0.74 -13.82
N VAL A 150 -22.69 -0.39 -13.19
CA VAL A 150 -22.97 -0.59 -11.76
C VAL A 150 -22.02 0.32 -10.97
N PRO A 151 -22.53 1.24 -10.13
CA PRO A 151 -21.69 2.13 -9.33
C PRO A 151 -20.96 1.35 -8.23
N ALA A 152 -19.86 1.92 -7.73
CA ALA A 152 -19.14 1.40 -6.57
C ALA A 152 -20.07 1.26 -5.36
N GLN A 153 -19.93 0.16 -4.62
CA GLN A 153 -20.78 -0.20 -3.50
C GLN A 153 -19.96 -0.29 -2.21
N MET A 154 -20.52 0.26 -1.13
CA MET A 154 -19.96 0.15 0.20
C MET A 154 -19.83 -1.33 0.61
N GLY A 155 -18.66 -1.70 1.12
CA GLY A 155 -18.30 -3.07 1.48
C GLY A 155 -17.83 -3.94 0.32
N ILE A 156 -17.81 -3.44 -0.91
CA ILE A 156 -17.31 -4.15 -2.10
C ILE A 156 -16.11 -3.39 -2.69
N GLU A 157 -16.32 -2.17 -3.19
CA GLU A 157 -15.25 -1.34 -3.76
C GLU A 157 -14.62 -0.39 -2.74
N TYR A 158 -15.37 0.02 -1.71
CA TYR A 158 -14.89 0.91 -0.65
C TYR A 158 -15.56 0.65 0.70
#